data_AF-A0A0K8Q9P9-F1
#
_entry.id   AF-A0A0K8Q9P9-F1
#
_cell.length_a   1.000
_cell.length_b   1.000
_cell.length_c   1.000
_cell.angle_alpha   90.00
_cell.angle_beta   90.00
_cell.angle_gamma   90.00
#
_symmetry.space_group_name_H-M   'P 1'
#
loop_
_entity.id
_entity.type
_entity.pdbx_description
1 polymer ?
#
loop_
_entity_poly.entity_id
_entity_poly.type
_entity_poly.pdbx_seq_one_letter_code
_entity_poly.pdbx_strand_id
1 'polypeptide(L)' 'QLADVSGWKLGERELEVLQLLAAGQRNRAIGANLHISENTVKFHLRNIYRKVGASSRAEAIAMAHSNGVR' A
#
# COMPACT_ATOMS: atom_id res chain seq x y z
N GLN A 1 10.65 -12.93 2.54
CA GLN A 1 11.78 -12.01 2.74
C GLN A 1 11.36 -10.67 2.13
N LEU A 2 11.11 -9.63 2.92
CA LEU A 2 10.65 -8.30 2.44
C LEU A 2 11.77 -7.49 1.75
N ALA A 3 12.80 -8.16 1.24
CA ALA A 3 14.05 -7.54 0.79
C ALA A 3 13.89 -6.67 -0.47
N ASP A 4 12.77 -6.78 -1.20
CA ASP A 4 12.57 -6.02 -2.44
C ASP A 4 11.81 -4.71 -2.21
N VAL A 5 10.99 -4.60 -1.15
CA VAL A 5 10.24 -3.36 -0.86
C VAL A 5 11.08 -2.26 -0.21
N SER A 6 12.27 -2.58 0.30
CA SER A 6 13.20 -1.57 0.84
C SER A 6 13.61 -0.53 -0.21
N GLY A 7 13.61 -0.89 -1.51
CA GLY A 7 13.92 0.03 -2.60
C GLY A 7 12.88 1.14 -2.78
N TRP A 8 11.63 0.92 -2.36
CA TRP A 8 10.53 1.89 -2.52
C TRP A 8 10.52 3.01 -1.48
N LYS A 9 11.35 2.93 -0.42
CA LYS A 9 11.42 3.95 0.65
C LYS A 9 10.03 4.30 1.23
N LEU A 10 9.20 3.27 1.43
CA LEU A 10 7.90 3.43 2.10
C LEU A 10 8.12 3.71 3.59
N GLY A 11 7.32 4.62 4.15
CA GLY A 11 7.22 4.75 5.60
C GLY A 11 6.42 3.59 6.20
N GLU A 12 6.48 3.41 7.51
CA GLU A 12 5.78 2.32 8.21
C GLU A 12 4.29 2.28 7.88
N ARG A 13 3.60 3.43 7.99
CA ARG A 13 2.17 3.52 7.69
C ARG A 13 1.85 3.24 6.22
N GLU A 14 2.75 3.59 5.30
CA GLU A 14 2.57 3.30 3.88
C GLU A 14 2.72 1.81 3.59
N LEU A 15 3.65 1.13 4.28
CA LEU A 15 3.81 -0.32 4.17
C LEU A 15 2.58 -1.06 4.70
N GLU A 16 2.05 -0.67 5.86
CA GLU A 16 0.81 -1.25 6.40
C GLU A 16 -0.39 -1.06 5.46
N VAL A 17 -0.54 0.15 4.89
CA VAL A 17 -1.58 0.42 3.89
C VAL A 17 -1.39 -0.46 2.66
N LEU A 18 -0.16 -0.63 2.18
CA LEU A 18 0.15 -1.47 1.01
C LEU A 18 -0.13 -2.96 1.27
N GLN A 19 0.16 -3.46 2.48
CA GLN A 19 -0.16 -4.83 2.88
C GLN A 19 -1.67 -5.08 2.85
N LEU A 20 -2.46 -4.21 3.50
CA LEU A 20 -3.92 -4.34 3.49
C LEU A 20 -4.51 -4.15 2.08
N LEU A 21 -3.87 -3.31 1.25
CA LEU A 21 -4.22 -3.14 -0.16
C LEU A 21 -4.00 -4.45 -0.95
N ALA A 22 -2.84 -5.09 -0.77
CA ALA A 22 -2.47 -6.36 -1.39
C ALA A 22 -3.37 -7.52 -0.95
N ALA A 23 -3.85 -7.48 0.31
CA ALA A 23 -4.89 -8.38 0.82
C ALA A 23 -6.31 -8.09 0.25
N GLY A 24 -6.44 -7.14 -0.68
CA GLY A 24 -7.70 -6.85 -1.37
C GLY A 24 -8.65 -5.91 -0.62
N GLN A 25 -8.24 -5.30 0.49
CA GLN A 25 -9.14 -4.48 1.29
C GLN A 25 -9.48 -3.14 0.64
N ARG A 26 -10.75 -2.73 0.74
CA ARG A 26 -11.20 -1.40 0.29
C ARG A 26 -10.73 -0.31 1.26
N ASN A 27 -10.58 0.93 0.78
CA ASN A 27 -10.02 2.04 1.58
C ASN A 27 -10.74 2.26 2.92
N ARG A 28 -12.07 2.09 2.97
CA ARG A 28 -12.84 2.18 4.22
C ARG A 28 -12.42 1.11 5.23
N ALA A 29 -12.21 -0.13 4.79
CA ALA A 29 -11.77 -1.23 5.65
C ALA A 29 -10.32 -1.04 6.12
N ILE A 30 -9.44 -0.57 5.22
CA ILE A 30 -8.06 -0.18 5.58
C ILE A 30 -8.07 0.90 6.66
N GLY A 31 -8.90 1.93 6.50
CA GLY A 31 -9.02 3.02 7.48
C GLY A 31 -9.51 2.52 8.84
N ALA A 32 -10.50 1.62 8.85
CA ALA A 32 -10.96 0.99 10.08
C ALA A 32 -9.86 0.17 10.77
N ASN A 33 -9.14 -0.67 10.03
CA ASN A 33 -8.05 -1.50 10.57
C ASN A 33 -6.89 -0.68 11.14
N LEU A 34 -6.57 0.45 10.51
CA LEU A 34 -5.47 1.33 10.91
C LEU A 34 -5.90 2.50 11.80
N HIS A 35 -7.19 2.57 12.17
CA HIS A 35 -7.77 3.66 12.97
C HIS A 35 -7.53 5.07 12.38
N ILE A 36 -7.68 5.20 11.06
CA ILE A 36 -7.54 6.46 10.31
C ILE A 36 -8.72 6.67 9.35
N SER A 37 -8.91 7.90 8.90
CA SER A 37 -9.98 8.20 7.94
C SER A 37 -9.71 7.59 6.55
N GLU A 38 -10.77 7.32 5.79
CA GLU A 38 -10.64 6.89 4.38
C GLU A 38 -9.86 7.91 3.53
N ASN A 39 -9.97 9.21 3.85
CA ASN A 39 -9.21 10.26 3.18
C ASN A 39 -7.71 10.18 3.49
N THR A 40 -7.35 9.83 4.72
CA THR A 40 -5.96 9.55 5.12
C THR A 40 -5.42 8.33 4.38
N VAL A 41 -6.23 7.28 4.19
CA VAL A 41 -5.85 6.13 3.34
C VAL A 41 -5.59 6.58 1.90
N LYS A 42 -6.47 7.38 1.29
CA LYS A 42 -6.27 7.92 -0.06
C LYS A 42 -4.98 8.74 -0.18
N PHE A 43 -4.64 9.52 0.85
CA PHE A 43 -3.37 10.23 0.93
C PHE A 43 -2.17 9.29 0.89
N HIS A 44 -2.17 8.24 1.72
CA HIS A 44 -1.10 7.23 1.72
C HIS A 44 -1.02 6.50 0.37
N LEU A 45 -2.14 6.10 -0.22
CA LEU A 45 -2.15 5.43 -1.54
C LEU A 45 -1.52 6.29 -2.63
N ARG A 46 -1.78 7.60 -2.67
CA ARG A 46 -1.13 8.50 -3.62
C ARG A 46 0.39 8.51 -3.45
N ASN A 47 0.88 8.54 -2.22
CA ASN A 47 2.32 8.53 -1.96
C ASN A 47 2.94 7.17 -2.30
N ILE A 48 2.26 6.07 -1.95
CA ILE A 48 2.67 4.70 -2.30
C ILE A 48 2.80 4.59 -3.82
N TYR A 49 1.76 4.95 -4.58
CA TYR A 49 1.76 4.86 -6.04
C TYR A 49 2.95 5.60 -6.66
N ARG A 50 3.22 6.83 -6.20
CA ARG A 50 4.40 7.59 -6.63
C ARG A 50 5.72 6.90 -6.30
N LYS A 51 5.83 6.29 -5.12
CA LYS A 51 7.07 5.67 -4.62
C LYS A 51 7.36 4.30 -5.27
N VAL A 52 6.32 3.51 -5.50
CA VAL A 52 6.44 2.19 -6.14
C VAL A 52 6.41 2.29 -7.67
N GLY A 53 5.96 3.41 -8.23
CA GLY A 53 5.85 3.62 -9.68
C GLY A 53 4.54 3.09 -10.28
N ALA A 54 3.52 2.83 -9.46
CA ALA A 54 2.22 2.36 -9.94
C ALA A 54 1.32 3.52 -10.39
N SER A 55 0.59 3.31 -11.49
CA SER A 55 -0.43 4.23 -12.01
C SER A 55 -1.85 3.86 -11.56
N SER A 56 -2.04 2.64 -11.05
CA SER A 56 -3.35 2.13 -10.65
C SER A 56 -3.30 1.26 -9.40
N ARG A 57 -4.47 1.03 -8.80
CA ARG A 57 -4.63 0.11 -7.67
C ARG A 57 -4.21 -1.31 -8.05
N ALA A 58 -4.65 -1.80 -9.21
CA ALA A 58 -4.36 -3.14 -9.67
C ALA A 58 -2.86 -3.34 -9.89
N GLU A 59 -2.20 -2.33 -10.49
CA GLU A 59 -0.76 -2.32 -10.66
C GLU A 59 -0.01 -2.30 -9.33
N ALA A 60 -0.41 -1.45 -8.38
CA ALA A 60 0.19 -1.41 -7.05
C ALA A 60 0.08 -2.76 -6.32
N ILE A 61 -1.06 -3.44 -6.44
CA ILE A 61 -1.28 -4.79 -5.88
C ILE A 61 -0.37 -5.82 -6.57
N ALA A 62 -0.31 -5.81 -7.91
CA ALA A 62 0.53 -6.73 -8.67
C ALA A 62 2.02 -6.55 -8.31
N MET A 63 2.49 -5.30 -8.23
CA MET A 63 3.85 -4.98 -7.80
C MET A 63 4.12 -5.46 -6.37
N ALA A 64 3.21 -5.18 -5.43
CA ALA A 64 3.30 -5.68 -4.05
C ALA A 64 3.51 -7.21 -4.03
N HIS A 65 2.69 -7.97 -4.75
CA HIS A 65 2.80 -9.42 -4.80
C HIS A 65 4.11 -9.91 -5.42
N SER A 66 4.54 -9.31 -6.54
CA SER A 66 5.82 -9.64 -7.19
C SER A 66 7.03 -9.37 -6.28
N ASN A 67 6.89 -8.44 -5.32
CA ASN A 67 7.91 -8.07 -4.34
C ASN A 67 7.70 -8.76 -2.96
N GLY A 68 6.81 -9.74 -2.88
CA GLY A 68 6.58 -10.57 -1.69
C GLY A 68 5.71 -9.94 -0.60
N VAL A 69 5.04 -8.82 -0.88
CA VAL A 69 4.00 -8.24 -0.01
C VAL A 69 2.68 -8.97 -0.23
N ARG A 70 2.03 -9.39 0.87
CA ARG A 70 0.75 -10.10 0.88
C ARG A 70 -0.14 -9.53 1.97
#